data_AF-A0A840BQI7-F1
#
_entry.id   AF-A0A840BQI7-F1
#
_cell.length_a   1.000
_cell.length_b   1.000
_cell.length_c   1.000
_cell.angle_alpha   90.00
_cell.angle_beta   90.00
_cell.angle_gamma   90.00
#
_symmetry.space_group_name_H-M   'P 1'
#
loop_
_entity.id
_entity.type
_entity.pdbx_description
1 polymer ?
#
loop_
_entity_poly.entity_id
_entity_poly.type
_entity_poly.pdbx_seq_one_letter_code
_entity_poly.pdbx_strand_id
1 'polypeptide(L)'
;MASDSLPFYQYSPGATTDELLALEGHFRNDSIVAAFEAALEQKAQLSEQERVVLAVEAVEREVNNGGFLQFFANSSKSHAHFAPSAFRQIAAPLTSAMCEEALQLVTHGAVLSDDELEERVMDPDEVLEERLSEIDKRYYSGPEEPLSEKLFEFIKRNRTNIRANEL
;
A
#
# COMPACT_ATOMS: atom_id res chain seq x y z
N MET A 1 2.70 -15.69 19.59
CA MET A 1 3.90 -15.91 18.76
C MET A 1 4.02 -14.71 17.85
N ALA A 2 5.21 -14.16 17.63
CA ALA A 2 5.39 -13.08 16.65
C ALA A 2 5.00 -13.62 15.26
N SER A 3 4.20 -12.87 14.51
CA SER A 3 3.69 -13.26 13.18
C SER A 3 4.83 -13.68 12.25
N ASP A 4 6.02 -13.08 12.43
CA ASP A 4 7.21 -13.34 11.61
C ASP A 4 7.73 -14.78 11.59
N SER A 5 7.35 -15.59 12.58
CA SER A 5 7.77 -17.00 12.68
C SER A 5 6.86 -17.97 11.91
N LEU A 6 5.73 -17.49 11.39
CA LEU A 6 4.79 -18.29 10.61
C LEU A 6 5.27 -18.44 9.16
N PRO A 7 4.82 -19.48 8.44
CA PRO A 7 5.11 -19.62 7.02
C PRO A 7 4.46 -18.49 6.20
N PHE A 8 5.07 -18.21 5.04
CA PHE A 8 4.49 -17.34 4.02
C PHE A 8 3.42 -18.09 3.23
N TYR A 9 2.25 -17.48 3.05
CA TYR A 9 1.18 -18.04 2.22
C TYR A 9 1.40 -17.71 0.75
N GLN A 10 1.45 -18.73 -0.10
CA GLN A 10 1.45 -18.54 -1.55
C GLN A 10 0.00 -18.47 -2.03
N TYR A 11 -0.40 -17.31 -2.56
CA TYR A 11 -1.77 -17.09 -3.04
C TYR A 11 -2.21 -18.15 -4.07
N SER A 12 -3.40 -18.71 -3.85
CA SER A 12 -4.09 -19.58 -4.79
C SER A 12 -5.24 -18.80 -5.45
N PRO A 13 -5.26 -18.66 -6.79
CA PRO A 13 -6.36 -18.00 -7.49
C PRO A 13 -7.73 -18.58 -7.13
N GLY A 14 -8.71 -17.69 -6.93
CA GLY A 14 -10.08 -18.05 -6.60
C GLY A 14 -10.39 -18.21 -5.11
N ALA A 15 -9.40 -18.04 -4.22
CA ALA A 15 -9.64 -18.04 -2.78
C ALA A 15 -10.63 -16.93 -2.37
N THR A 16 -11.60 -17.29 -1.53
CA THR A 16 -12.61 -16.36 -1.01
C THR A 16 -12.05 -15.51 0.13
N THR A 17 -12.71 -14.38 0.43
CA THR A 17 -12.36 -13.55 1.59
C THR A 17 -12.32 -14.36 2.89
N ASP A 18 -13.28 -15.27 3.09
CA ASP A 18 -13.35 -16.07 4.32
C ASP A 18 -12.24 -17.12 4.41
N GLU A 19 -11.85 -17.72 3.28
CA GLU A 19 -10.70 -18.63 3.22
C GLU A 19 -9.39 -17.92 3.53
N LEU A 20 -9.17 -16.71 2.98
CA LEU A 20 -7.98 -15.92 3.27
C LEU A 20 -7.94 -15.45 4.72
N LEU A 21 -9.07 -15.02 5.29
CA LEU A 21 -9.15 -14.64 6.70
C LEU A 21 -8.89 -15.83 7.65
N ALA A 22 -9.29 -17.05 7.26
CA ALA A 22 -9.05 -18.26 8.05
C ALA A 22 -7.56 -18.65 8.14
N LEU A 23 -6.68 -18.02 7.36
CA LEU A 23 -5.22 -18.22 7.42
C LEU A 23 -4.59 -17.50 8.62
N GLU A 24 -5.32 -16.62 9.32
CA GLU A 24 -4.85 -15.92 10.52
C GLU A 24 -4.28 -16.90 11.55
N GLY A 25 -3.06 -16.63 12.03
CA GLY A 25 -2.38 -17.48 13.01
C GLY A 25 -1.77 -18.76 12.44
N HIS A 26 -2.02 -19.07 11.17
CA HIS A 26 -1.36 -20.15 10.42
C HIS A 26 -0.27 -19.62 9.48
N PHE A 27 -0.45 -18.42 8.96
CA PHE A 27 0.48 -17.75 8.05
C PHE A 27 0.78 -16.32 8.52
N ARG A 28 1.86 -15.74 8.00
CA ARG A 28 2.22 -14.34 8.27
C ARG A 28 1.17 -13.40 7.70
N ASN A 29 0.85 -12.32 8.43
CA ASN A 29 -0.17 -11.37 8.00
C ASN A 29 0.20 -10.65 6.70
N ASP A 30 1.49 -10.31 6.50
CA ASP A 30 2.01 -9.73 5.26
C ASP A 30 1.68 -10.60 4.03
N SER A 31 1.83 -11.91 4.14
CA SER A 31 1.50 -12.85 3.06
C SER A 31 0.01 -12.98 2.81
N ILE A 32 -0.83 -12.79 3.84
CA ILE A 32 -2.28 -12.83 3.70
C ILE A 32 -2.80 -11.54 3.04
N VAL A 33 -2.28 -10.36 3.43
CA VAL A 33 -2.67 -9.09 2.80
C VAL A 33 -2.18 -9.02 1.35
N ALA A 34 -0.99 -9.53 1.04
CA ALA A 34 -0.51 -9.68 -0.34
C ALA A 34 -1.40 -10.61 -1.18
N ALA A 35 -1.96 -11.67 -0.56
CA ALA A 35 -2.96 -12.52 -1.22
C ALA A 35 -4.27 -11.77 -1.50
N PHE A 36 -4.69 -10.84 -0.64
CA PHE A 36 -5.81 -9.94 -0.95
C PHE A 36 -5.47 -8.99 -2.11
N GLU A 37 -4.28 -8.39 -2.14
CA GLU A 37 -3.83 -7.55 -3.26
C GLU A 37 -3.95 -8.31 -4.59
N ALA A 38 -3.28 -9.47 -4.68
CA ALA A 38 -3.28 -10.30 -5.89
C ALA A 38 -4.68 -10.72 -6.36
N ALA A 39 -5.62 -10.89 -5.42
CA ALA A 39 -7.00 -11.21 -5.72
C ALA A 39 -7.78 -9.98 -6.25
N LEU A 40 -7.55 -8.81 -5.64
CA LEU A 40 -8.26 -7.56 -5.95
C LEU A 40 -7.77 -6.91 -7.25
N GLU A 41 -6.49 -7.06 -7.61
CA GLU A 41 -5.93 -6.56 -8.88
C GLU A 41 -6.66 -7.12 -10.12
N GLN A 42 -7.33 -8.26 -9.99
CA GLN A 42 -8.08 -8.90 -11.07
C GLN A 42 -9.48 -8.29 -11.28
N LYS A 43 -9.94 -7.42 -10.38
CA LYS A 43 -11.31 -6.90 -10.39
C LYS A 43 -11.46 -5.71 -11.33
N ALA A 44 -12.55 -5.70 -12.09
CA ALA A 44 -12.92 -4.55 -12.93
C ALA A 44 -13.46 -3.36 -12.13
N GLN A 45 -14.04 -3.61 -10.94
CA GLN A 45 -14.58 -2.59 -10.06
C GLN A 45 -14.20 -2.88 -8.61
N LEU A 46 -13.73 -1.83 -7.93
CA LEU A 46 -13.27 -1.90 -6.55
C LEU A 46 -14.18 -1.08 -5.64
N SER A 47 -14.55 -1.66 -4.50
CA SER A 47 -15.09 -0.89 -3.38
C SER A 47 -14.03 0.08 -2.84
N GLU A 48 -14.46 1.04 -2.01
CA GLU A 48 -13.50 1.93 -1.35
C GLU A 48 -12.54 1.16 -0.44
N GLN A 49 -13.04 0.16 0.28
CA GLN A 49 -12.23 -0.66 1.19
C GLN A 49 -11.23 -1.53 0.41
N GLU A 50 -11.59 -1.99 -0.78
CA GLU A 50 -10.67 -2.72 -1.66
C GLU A 50 -9.57 -1.81 -2.21
N ARG A 51 -9.90 -0.56 -2.55
CA ARG A 51 -8.89 0.45 -2.92
C ARG A 51 -7.92 0.75 -1.77
N VAL A 52 -8.37 0.68 -0.50
CA VAL A 52 -7.47 0.83 0.66
C VAL A 52 -6.43 -0.28 0.68
N VAL A 53 -6.83 -1.53 0.44
CA VAL A 53 -5.90 -2.67 0.38
C VAL A 53 -4.85 -2.45 -0.70
N LEU A 54 -5.29 -2.17 -1.94
CA LEU A 54 -4.36 -1.97 -3.07
C LEU A 54 -3.42 -0.78 -2.84
N ALA A 55 -3.92 0.35 -2.32
CA ALA A 55 -3.08 1.52 -2.10
C ALA A 55 -2.02 1.31 -1.01
N VAL A 56 -2.34 0.58 0.05
CA VAL A 56 -1.38 0.29 1.13
C VAL A 56 -0.30 -0.67 0.62
N GLU A 57 -0.69 -1.78 -0.02
CA GLU A 57 0.26 -2.76 -0.56
C GLU A 57 1.12 -2.17 -1.69
N ALA A 58 0.57 -1.29 -2.53
CA ALA A 58 1.33 -0.58 -3.55
C ALA A 58 2.42 0.32 -2.95
N VAL A 59 2.13 1.06 -1.88
CA VAL A 59 3.15 1.87 -1.19
C VAL A 59 4.19 0.99 -0.52
N GLU A 60 3.77 -0.02 0.25
CA GLU A 60 4.67 -0.98 0.90
C GLU A 60 5.61 -1.63 -0.13
N ARG A 61 5.09 -2.09 -1.26
CA ARG A 61 5.87 -2.77 -2.30
C ARG A 61 6.84 -1.84 -3.01
N GLU A 62 6.40 -0.66 -3.44
CA GLU A 62 7.27 0.24 -4.22
C GLU A 62 8.29 0.95 -3.33
N VAL A 63 7.86 1.45 -2.17
CA VAL A 63 8.76 2.19 -1.27
C VAL A 63 9.82 1.26 -0.70
N ASN A 64 9.49 0.04 -0.27
CA ASN A 64 10.53 -0.90 0.19
C ASN A 64 11.49 -1.35 -0.92
N ASN A 65 11.10 -1.28 -2.19
CA ASN A 65 11.95 -1.68 -3.32
C ASN A 65 12.83 -0.55 -3.87
N GLY A 66 12.31 0.68 -3.92
CA GLY A 66 13.00 1.82 -4.55
C GLY A 66 12.52 3.20 -4.09
N GLY A 67 11.88 3.28 -2.92
CA GLY A 67 11.43 4.54 -2.34
C GLY A 67 10.23 5.19 -3.03
N PHE A 68 9.88 6.40 -2.60
CA PHE A 68 8.77 7.16 -3.15
C PHE A 68 8.98 7.54 -4.62
N LEU A 69 10.22 7.68 -5.10
CA LEU A 69 10.49 7.88 -6.53
C LEU A 69 9.95 6.71 -7.36
N GLN A 70 10.24 5.47 -6.96
CA GLN A 70 9.72 4.29 -7.63
C GLN A 70 8.19 4.21 -7.56
N PHE A 71 7.59 4.56 -6.41
CA PHE A 71 6.14 4.61 -6.25
C PHE A 71 5.46 5.55 -7.25
N PHE A 72 6.01 6.75 -7.47
CA PHE A 72 5.45 7.73 -8.41
C PHE A 72 5.79 7.43 -9.87
N ALA A 73 6.90 6.73 -10.16
CA ALA A 73 7.30 6.40 -11.52
C ALA A 73 6.51 5.19 -12.09
N ASN A 74 6.25 4.19 -11.24
CA ASN A 74 5.60 2.94 -11.65
C ASN A 74 4.08 3.08 -11.76
N SER A 75 3.39 2.03 -12.21
CA SER A 75 1.92 2.00 -12.32
C SER A 75 1.19 2.22 -10.98
N SER A 76 1.87 1.96 -9.87
CA SER A 76 1.40 2.21 -8.50
C SER A 76 1.05 3.67 -8.22
N LYS A 77 1.55 4.62 -9.04
CA LYS A 77 1.20 6.06 -8.98
C LYS A 77 -0.30 6.35 -9.08
N SER A 78 -1.06 5.44 -9.69
CA SER A 78 -2.54 5.52 -9.72
C SER A 78 -3.18 5.56 -8.32
N HIS A 79 -2.45 5.13 -7.28
CA HIS A 79 -2.87 5.22 -5.89
C HIS A 79 -2.37 6.48 -5.15
N ALA A 80 -1.51 7.30 -5.76
CA ALA A 80 -0.76 8.37 -5.09
C ALA A 80 -1.65 9.36 -4.32
N HIS A 81 -2.70 9.88 -4.95
CA HIS A 81 -3.63 10.83 -4.31
C HIS A 81 -4.49 10.19 -3.22
N PHE A 82 -4.70 8.87 -3.28
CA PHE A 82 -5.53 8.15 -2.32
C PHE A 82 -4.73 7.59 -1.13
N ALA A 83 -3.44 7.31 -1.32
CA ALA A 83 -2.57 6.66 -0.33
C ALA A 83 -2.60 7.34 1.06
N PRO A 84 -2.51 8.68 1.21
CA PRO A 84 -2.61 9.31 2.53
C PRO A 84 -3.92 8.99 3.26
N SER A 85 -5.03 8.92 2.53
CA SER A 85 -6.34 8.55 3.09
C SER A 85 -6.38 7.07 3.48
N ALA A 86 -5.85 6.18 2.64
CA ALA A 86 -5.79 4.75 2.90
C ALA A 86 -5.04 4.44 4.21
N PHE A 87 -3.87 5.04 4.41
CA PHE A 87 -3.10 4.87 5.65
C PHE A 87 -3.85 5.40 6.89
N ARG A 88 -4.61 6.49 6.79
CA ARG A 88 -5.48 6.94 7.91
C ARG A 88 -6.56 5.92 8.23
N GLN A 89 -7.16 5.27 7.23
CA GLN A 89 -8.21 4.28 7.43
C GLN A 89 -7.74 3.03 8.17
N ILE A 90 -6.47 2.64 8.00
CA ILE A 90 -5.85 1.54 8.76
C ILE A 90 -5.20 2.01 10.08
N ALA A 91 -5.45 3.26 10.49
CA ALA A 91 -4.86 3.88 11.66
C ALA A 91 -3.33 3.93 11.64
N ALA A 92 -2.72 4.23 10.50
CA ALA A 92 -1.29 4.43 10.29
C ALA A 92 -0.93 5.91 10.01
N PRO A 93 -1.04 6.81 11.01
CA PRO A 93 -0.87 8.26 10.79
C PRO A 93 0.56 8.68 10.43
N LEU A 94 1.60 7.94 10.82
CA LEU A 94 2.98 8.31 10.50
C LEU A 94 3.25 8.05 9.02
N THR A 95 2.87 6.87 8.53
CA THR A 95 2.99 6.54 7.10
C THR A 95 2.08 7.44 6.25
N SER A 96 0.86 7.73 6.72
CA SER A 96 -0.03 8.70 6.04
C SER A 96 0.64 10.06 5.84
N ALA A 97 1.29 10.60 6.88
CA ALA A 97 1.98 11.88 6.80
C ALA A 97 3.17 11.85 5.83
N MET A 98 3.92 10.74 5.77
CA MET A 98 5.01 10.57 4.81
C MET A 98 4.50 10.52 3.37
N CYS A 99 3.41 9.79 3.09
CA CYS A 99 2.79 9.78 1.76
C CYS A 99 2.29 11.17 1.36
N GLU A 100 1.67 11.90 2.28
CA GLU A 100 1.16 13.26 2.03
C GLU A 100 2.29 14.24 1.76
N GLU A 101 3.38 14.16 2.53
CA GLU A 101 4.58 14.97 2.33
C GLU A 101 5.23 14.66 0.97
N ALA A 102 5.45 13.39 0.62
CA ALA A 102 6.02 12.98 -0.66
C ALA A 102 5.16 13.44 -1.84
N LEU A 103 3.83 13.28 -1.75
CA LEU A 103 2.90 13.76 -2.78
C LEU A 103 2.96 15.29 -2.92
N GLN A 104 3.05 16.02 -1.81
CA GLN A 104 3.16 17.48 -1.82
C GLN A 104 4.49 17.96 -2.45
N LEU A 105 5.58 17.21 -2.29
CA LEU A 105 6.86 17.50 -2.95
C LEU A 105 6.74 17.47 -4.47
N VAL A 106 6.13 16.41 -5.00
CA VAL A 106 6.02 16.17 -6.44
C VAL A 106 4.98 17.07 -7.09
N THR A 107 3.84 17.26 -6.42
CA THR A 107 2.69 17.97 -7.00
C THR A 107 2.70 19.47 -6.72
N HIS A 108 3.45 19.91 -5.71
CA HIS A 108 3.36 21.26 -5.15
C HIS A 108 1.93 21.65 -4.73
N GLY A 109 1.12 20.67 -4.33
CA GLY A 109 -0.27 20.84 -3.89
C GLY A 109 -1.31 20.85 -5.01
N ALA A 110 -0.90 20.56 -6.25
CA ALA A 110 -1.83 20.37 -7.36
C ALA A 110 -2.40 18.94 -7.38
N VAL A 111 -3.60 18.76 -7.93
CA VAL A 111 -4.10 17.43 -8.30
C VAL A 111 -3.59 17.13 -9.70
N LEU A 112 -2.57 16.26 -9.79
CA LEU A 112 -1.96 15.83 -11.04
C LEU A 112 -2.56 14.51 -11.50
N SER A 113 -2.65 14.30 -12.81
CA SER A 113 -2.90 13.00 -13.42
C SER A 113 -1.72 12.04 -13.23
N ASP A 114 -1.93 10.76 -13.48
CA ASP A 114 -0.88 9.73 -13.39
C ASP A 114 0.30 10.04 -14.34
N ASP A 115 0.02 10.49 -15.56
CA ASP A 115 1.06 10.85 -16.53
C ASP A 115 1.88 12.07 -16.06
N GLU A 116 1.21 13.07 -15.49
CA GLU A 116 1.88 14.25 -14.92
C GLU A 116 2.71 13.88 -13.67
N LEU A 117 2.26 12.93 -12.85
CA LEU A 117 3.06 12.43 -11.73
C LEU A 117 4.32 11.73 -12.21
N GLU A 118 4.19 10.85 -13.21
CA GLU A 118 5.33 10.13 -13.79
C GLU A 118 6.34 11.10 -14.42
N GLU A 119 5.87 12.07 -15.21
CA GLU A 119 6.73 13.08 -15.84
C GLU A 119 7.55 13.87 -14.80
N ARG A 120 6.97 14.19 -13.65
CA ARG A 120 7.65 14.92 -12.57
C ARG A 120 8.78 14.15 -11.90
N VAL A 121 8.75 12.82 -11.95
CA VAL A 121 9.73 11.96 -11.27
C VAL A 121 10.60 11.16 -12.24
N MET A 122 10.40 11.31 -13.56
CA MET A 122 11.17 10.61 -14.59
C MET A 122 12.63 11.05 -14.64
N ASP A 123 12.89 12.35 -14.43
CA ASP A 123 14.22 12.96 -14.37
C ASP A 123 14.22 14.00 -13.23
N PRO A 124 14.21 13.56 -11.95
CA PRO A 124 14.12 14.45 -10.82
C PRO A 124 15.41 15.28 -10.70
N ASP A 125 15.30 16.54 -10.33
CA ASP A 125 16.48 17.31 -9.95
C ASP A 125 17.06 16.80 -8.61
N GLU A 126 18.32 17.17 -8.33
CA GLU A 126 19.03 16.76 -7.10
C GLU A 126 18.25 17.15 -5.84
N VAL A 127 17.49 18.25 -5.87
CA VAL A 127 16.72 18.74 -4.73
C VAL A 127 15.51 17.85 -4.45
N LEU A 128 14.76 17.47 -5.49
CA LEU A 128 13.62 16.56 -5.35
C LEU A 128 14.09 15.18 -4.91
N GLU A 129 15.16 14.65 -5.50
CA GLU A 129 15.74 13.36 -5.15
C GLU A 129 16.22 13.33 -3.68
N GLU A 130 16.96 14.35 -3.24
CA GLU A 130 17.43 14.44 -1.85
C GLU A 130 16.26 14.49 -0.87
N ARG A 131 15.24 15.31 -1.15
CA ARG A 131 14.09 15.46 -0.26
C ARG A 131 13.25 14.19 -0.18
N LEU A 132 13.01 13.50 -1.30
CA LEU A 132 12.32 12.20 -1.28
C LEU A 132 13.14 11.15 -0.53
N SER A 133 14.47 11.13 -0.71
CA SER A 133 15.37 10.23 0.02
C SER A 133 15.31 10.44 1.54
N GLU A 134 15.09 11.67 2.03
CA GLU A 134 14.87 11.94 3.45
C GLU A 134 13.54 11.36 3.97
N ILE A 135 12.50 11.32 3.13
CA ILE A 135 11.23 10.65 3.47
C ILE A 135 11.45 9.14 3.51
N ASP A 136 12.11 8.56 2.50
CA ASP A 136 12.41 7.13 2.42
C ASP A 136 13.20 6.67 3.65
N LYS A 137 14.24 7.43 4.06
CA LYS A 137 14.99 7.14 5.29
C LYS A 137 14.11 7.10 6.54
N ARG A 138 13.14 8.00 6.64
CA ARG A 138 12.16 7.99 7.75
C ARG A 138 11.19 6.82 7.65
N TYR A 139 10.81 6.41 6.44
CA TYR A 139 10.00 5.22 6.23
C TYR A 139 10.73 3.98 6.75
N TYR A 140 12.00 3.81 6.38
CA TYR A 140 12.79 2.61 6.75
C TYR A 140 13.28 2.59 8.20
N SER A 141 13.57 3.76 8.78
CA SER A 141 14.27 3.87 10.08
C SER A 141 13.47 4.58 11.17
N GLY A 142 12.25 5.03 10.86
CA GLY A 142 11.37 5.72 11.79
C GLY A 142 10.70 4.77 12.80
N PRO A 143 9.84 5.30 13.68
CA PRO A 143 8.99 4.47 14.52
C PRO A 143 8.13 3.54 13.66
N GLU A 144 8.25 2.24 13.88
CA GLU A 144 7.50 1.24 13.11
C GLU A 144 5.99 1.34 13.39
N GLU A 145 5.21 1.34 12.32
CA GLU A 145 3.79 1.00 12.37
C GLU A 145 3.64 -0.42 11.82
N PRO A 146 2.96 -1.35 12.52
CA PRO A 146 2.76 -2.71 12.03
C PRO A 146 1.73 -2.72 10.90
N LEU A 147 2.14 -2.32 9.70
CA LEU A 147 1.26 -2.02 8.57
C LEU A 147 0.46 -3.25 8.13
N SER A 148 1.10 -4.41 8.00
CA SER A 148 0.41 -5.65 7.63
C SER A 148 -0.63 -6.06 8.68
N GLU A 149 -0.33 -5.97 9.98
CA GLU A 149 -1.31 -6.24 11.04
C GLU A 149 -2.47 -5.24 11.01
N LYS A 150 -2.18 -3.94 10.85
CA LYS A 150 -3.20 -2.89 10.77
C LYS A 150 -4.12 -3.07 9.55
N LEU A 151 -3.54 -3.37 8.40
CA LEU A 151 -4.29 -3.63 7.17
C LEU A 151 -5.12 -4.91 7.30
N PHE A 152 -4.55 -5.97 7.86
CA PHE A 152 -5.29 -7.22 8.08
C PHE A 152 -6.48 -7.02 9.03
N GLU A 153 -6.31 -6.26 10.11
CA GLU A 153 -7.39 -5.86 11.00
C GLU A 153 -8.47 -5.00 10.30
N PHE A 154 -8.06 -4.09 9.41
CA PHE A 154 -8.99 -3.33 8.57
C PHE A 154 -9.79 -4.26 7.67
N ILE A 155 -9.15 -5.26 7.03
CA ILE A 155 -9.82 -6.23 6.17
C ILE A 155 -10.87 -7.02 6.96
N LYS A 156 -10.51 -7.53 8.14
CA LYS A 156 -11.43 -8.26 9.03
C LYS A 156 -12.67 -7.45 9.37
N ARG A 157 -12.50 -6.17 9.72
CA ARG A 157 -13.61 -5.26 10.07
C ARG A 157 -14.51 -4.94 8.89
N ASN A 158 -13.97 -4.99 7.67
CA ASN A 158 -14.65 -4.66 6.43
C ASN A 158 -14.95 -5.88 5.54
N ARG A 159 -14.93 -7.10 6.10
CA ARG A 159 -15.01 -8.37 5.35
C ARG A 159 -16.19 -8.49 4.38
N THR A 160 -17.29 -7.76 4.61
CA THR A 160 -18.47 -7.77 3.71
C THR A 160 -18.29 -6.88 2.47
N ASN A 161 -17.37 -5.92 2.54
CA ASN A 161 -17.08 -4.92 1.51
C ASN A 161 -15.76 -5.20 0.75
N ILE A 162 -15.02 -6.24 1.16
CA ILE A 162 -13.77 -6.68 0.51
C ILE A 162 -13.96 -8.11 0.05
N ARG A 163 -13.98 -8.32 -1.27
CA ARG A 163 -14.38 -9.58 -1.89
C ARG A 163 -13.32 -10.05 -2.87
N ALA A 164 -12.46 -10.97 -2.42
CA ALA A 164 -11.30 -11.49 -3.14
C ALA A 164 -11.65 -12.34 -4.39
N ASN A 165 -12.87 -12.84 -4.54
CA ASN A 165 -13.23 -13.80 -5.59
C ASN A 165 -14.39 -13.36 -6.49
N GLU A 166 -14.79 -12.09 -6.44
CA GLU A 166 -15.80 -11.56 -7.36
C GLU A 166 -15.13 -10.99 -8.60
N LEU A 167 -15.12 -11.78 -9.68
CA LEU A 167 -14.78 -11.36 -11.04
C LEU A 167 -15.96 -10.65 -11.71
#